data_AF-A0A179GLQ2-F1
#
_entry.id   AF-A0A179GLQ2-F1
#
_cell.length_a   1.000
_cell.length_b   1.000
_cell.length_c   1.000
_cell.angle_alpha   90.00
_cell.angle_beta   90.00
_cell.angle_gamma   90.00
#
_symmetry.space_group_name_H-M   'P 1'
#
loop_
_entity.id
_entity.type
_entity.pdbx_description
1 polymer ?
#
loop_
_entity_poly.entity_id
_entity_poly.type
_entity_poly.pdbx_seq_one_letter_code
_entity_poly.pdbx_strand_id
1 'polypeptide(L)'
;MNDYSIYNIAAAALLILTAVPSVIVFLCSLCLARRHRDPARSWLTFYRAAFAFFCLGIVLIFFNYLLAVLYSLLYDSISGSDVDQFVNNIRRAQNQTSILGSFFDELAIIGILVALLSLGKAASFIHAGKVSSVDRFIQWGAYGVAGLLAILNLVSFALSEKMYTAQFQGAVSTTLSENYKLLQDLRRVTFAMLVIQMIFNVFVLARSIMVAVKTRAEPRVTTATRYLIVCSVLLLMKTCYNVGYYADYIPLGTDIVSERTPGPHFAILDVIFNFWPSFIILMILFALGTKKQYGVWATEQPFMMVRPMAPGMAHQQPPWGYVEYSAQTHQPPPQTWQQQQQRQQPSPAMPPVYANPQELPPQHAGLHAPQFRHELSPQQHWTEPASPHIQRSYESSVQTGAMSPPPPSHYEAMGLNHQADGTPPQASPVPYNEKR
;
A
#
# COMPACT_ATOMS: atom_id res chain seq x y z
N MET A 1 13.69 -36.50 25.92
CA MET A 1 13.40 -35.10 25.53
C MET A 1 14.69 -34.37 25.17
N ASN A 2 15.01 -34.32 23.88
CA ASN A 2 16.25 -33.73 23.37
C ASN A 2 16.12 -32.21 23.18
N ASP A 3 17.24 -31.47 23.19
CA ASP A 3 17.26 -30.00 23.07
C ASP A 3 16.41 -29.47 21.92
N TYR A 4 16.52 -30.10 20.73
CA TYR A 4 15.70 -29.78 19.55
C TYR A 4 14.19 -29.75 19.85
N SER A 5 13.68 -30.59 20.75
CA SER A 5 12.27 -30.57 21.15
C SER A 5 11.92 -29.35 22.00
N ILE A 6 12.83 -28.90 22.87
CA ILE A 6 12.66 -27.69 23.70
C ILE A 6 12.61 -26.45 22.79
N TYR A 7 13.56 -26.34 21.86
CA TYR A 7 13.61 -25.23 20.90
C TYR A 7 12.43 -25.25 19.91
N ASN A 8 11.96 -26.43 19.47
CA ASN A 8 10.76 -26.55 18.64
C ASN A 8 9.47 -26.16 19.38
N ILE A 9 9.34 -26.45 20.68
CA ILE A 9 8.24 -25.97 21.51
C ILE A 9 8.27 -24.44 21.63
N ALA A 10 9.45 -23.86 21.85
CA ALA A 10 9.62 -22.40 21.89
C ALA A 10 9.27 -21.75 20.55
N ALA A 11 9.71 -22.32 19.42
CA ALA A 11 9.34 -21.87 18.08
C ALA A 11 7.82 -21.95 17.84
N ALA A 12 7.17 -23.07 18.19
CA ALA A 12 5.72 -23.23 18.10
C ALA A 12 4.96 -22.20 18.95
N ALA A 13 5.45 -21.88 20.17
CA ALA A 13 4.87 -20.87 21.05
C ALA A 13 4.98 -19.45 20.46
N LEU A 14 6.11 -19.10 19.83
CA LEU A 14 6.29 -17.82 19.14
C LEU A 14 5.47 -17.74 17.84
N LEU A 15 5.27 -18.87 17.15
CA LEU A 15 4.43 -18.95 15.95
C LEU A 15 2.94 -18.79 16.28
N ILE A 16 2.39 -19.45 17.31
CA ILE A 16 0.98 -19.23 17.69
C ILE A 16 0.74 -17.81 18.20
N LEU A 17 1.69 -17.23 18.93
CA LEU A 17 1.66 -15.85 19.41
C LEU A 17 1.63 -14.80 18.28
N THR A 18 2.16 -15.14 17.09
CA THR A 18 2.12 -14.26 15.91
C THR A 18 0.99 -14.61 14.94
N ALA A 19 0.66 -15.89 14.77
CA ALA A 19 -0.43 -16.37 13.92
C ALA A 19 -1.82 -15.91 14.39
N VAL A 20 -2.11 -15.97 15.70
CA VAL A 20 -3.43 -15.56 16.22
C VAL A 20 -3.71 -14.07 15.96
N PRO A 21 -2.81 -13.12 16.30
CA PRO A 21 -2.96 -11.73 15.88
C PRO A 21 -2.99 -11.53 14.36
N SER A 22 -2.18 -12.30 13.59
CA SER A 22 -2.16 -12.14 12.13
C SER A 22 -3.52 -12.48 11.50
N VAL A 23 -4.16 -13.57 11.93
CA VAL A 23 -5.49 -13.98 11.45
C VAL A 23 -6.57 -12.95 11.85
N ILE A 24 -6.54 -12.47 13.10
CA ILE A 24 -7.49 -11.43 13.58
C ILE A 24 -7.34 -10.15 12.75
N VAL A 25 -6.12 -9.67 12.55
CA VAL A 25 -5.86 -8.45 11.76
C VAL A 25 -6.15 -8.66 10.27
N PHE A 26 -5.94 -9.86 9.72
CA PHE A 26 -6.33 -10.20 8.36
C PHE A 26 -7.85 -10.08 8.17
N LEU A 27 -8.66 -10.68 9.05
CA LEU A 27 -10.12 -10.56 9.04
C LEU A 27 -10.57 -9.10 9.16
N CYS A 28 -9.98 -8.33 10.09
CA CYS A 28 -10.19 -6.89 10.20
C CYS A 28 -9.80 -6.13 8.91
N SER A 29 -8.78 -6.58 8.19
CA SER A 29 -8.34 -5.95 6.93
C SER A 29 -9.35 -6.14 5.78
N LEU A 30 -10.09 -7.26 5.76
CA LEU A 30 -11.18 -7.50 4.80
C LEU A 30 -12.32 -6.49 5.03
N CYS A 31 -12.66 -6.23 6.29
CA CYS A 31 -13.72 -5.30 6.66
C CYS A 31 -13.32 -3.82 6.54
N LEU A 32 -12.13 -3.43 7.03
CA LEU A 32 -11.74 -2.03 7.22
C LEU A 32 -10.92 -1.44 6.05
N ALA A 33 -9.98 -2.19 5.49
CA ALA A 33 -9.06 -1.68 4.46
C ALA A 33 -9.68 -1.71 3.05
N ARG A 34 -10.82 -1.01 2.88
CA ARG A 34 -11.61 -1.01 1.63
C ARG A 34 -11.02 -0.05 0.59
N ARG A 35 -10.95 -0.52 -0.66
CA ARG A 35 -10.57 0.29 -1.84
C ARG A 35 -11.78 1.09 -2.35
N HIS A 36 -12.07 2.22 -1.71
CA HIS A 36 -13.18 3.14 -2.07
C HIS A 36 -12.90 3.88 -3.39
N ARG A 37 -12.82 3.15 -4.51
CA ARG A 37 -12.52 3.60 -5.90
C ARG A 37 -11.20 4.36 -6.14
N ASP A 38 -10.53 4.80 -5.08
CA ASP A 38 -9.21 5.44 -5.06
C ASP A 38 -8.13 4.63 -5.81
N PRO A 39 -7.46 5.21 -6.84
CA PRO A 39 -6.38 4.56 -7.58
C PRO A 39 -5.06 4.45 -6.79
N ALA A 40 -4.80 5.37 -5.85
CA ALA A 40 -3.63 5.32 -4.97
C ALA A 40 -3.72 4.15 -3.97
N ARG A 41 -4.92 3.64 -3.68
CA ARG A 41 -5.18 2.43 -2.87
C ARG A 41 -5.13 1.11 -3.66
N SER A 42 -4.61 1.11 -4.90
CA SER A 42 -4.50 -0.11 -5.72
C SER A 42 -3.65 -1.22 -5.08
N TRP A 43 -2.60 -0.86 -4.33
CA TRP A 43 -1.71 -1.77 -3.60
C TRP A 43 -2.42 -2.65 -2.54
N LEU A 44 -3.57 -2.20 -2.01
CA LEU A 44 -4.37 -2.99 -1.05
C LEU A 44 -4.80 -4.35 -1.61
N THR A 45 -4.90 -4.48 -2.94
CA THR A 45 -5.25 -5.73 -3.62
C THR A 45 -4.15 -6.78 -3.42
N PHE A 46 -2.88 -6.40 -3.65
CA PHE A 46 -1.72 -7.27 -3.49
C PHE A 46 -1.41 -7.53 -2.01
N TYR A 47 -1.52 -6.51 -1.16
CA TYR A 47 -1.40 -6.65 0.29
C TYR A 47 -2.40 -7.68 0.86
N ARG A 48 -3.68 -7.64 0.46
CA ARG A 48 -4.68 -8.61 0.92
C ARG A 48 -4.37 -10.05 0.47
N ALA A 49 -3.91 -10.23 -0.76
CA ALA A 49 -3.50 -11.55 -1.25
C ALA A 49 -2.27 -12.08 -0.50
N ALA A 50 -1.23 -11.23 -0.36
CA ALA A 50 -0.02 -11.56 0.39
C ALA A 50 -0.31 -11.94 1.85
N PHE A 51 -1.23 -11.21 2.51
CA PHE A 51 -1.61 -11.47 3.89
C PHE A 51 -2.44 -12.75 4.04
N ALA A 52 -3.29 -13.08 3.06
CA ALA A 52 -3.99 -14.36 3.02
C ALA A 52 -3.01 -15.54 2.92
N PHE A 53 -2.02 -15.45 2.03
CA PHE A 53 -0.97 -16.46 1.91
C PHE A 53 -0.10 -16.54 3.17
N PHE A 54 0.27 -15.41 3.78
CA PHE A 54 1.02 -15.39 5.04
C PHE A 54 0.27 -16.09 6.17
N CYS A 55 -1.05 -15.84 6.31
CA CYS A 55 -1.86 -16.49 7.34
C CYS A 55 -2.01 -18.01 7.12
N LEU A 56 -2.05 -18.47 5.86
CA LEU A 56 -2.01 -19.91 5.55
C LEU A 56 -0.64 -20.52 5.87
N GLY A 57 0.44 -19.87 5.42
CA GLY A 57 1.82 -20.32 5.64
C GLY A 57 2.18 -20.44 7.12
N ILE A 58 1.92 -19.40 7.92
CA ILE A 58 2.27 -19.39 9.35
C ILE A 58 1.48 -20.43 10.16
N VAL A 59 0.22 -20.70 9.81
CA VAL A 59 -0.61 -21.74 10.45
C VAL A 59 -0.11 -23.14 10.08
N LEU A 60 0.22 -23.39 8.81
CA LEU A 60 0.79 -24.66 8.37
C LEU A 60 2.17 -24.94 8.98
N ILE A 61 3.01 -23.91 9.10
CA ILE A 61 4.35 -24.06 9.70
C ILE A 61 4.27 -24.21 11.22
N PHE A 62 3.30 -23.57 11.90
CA PHE A 62 2.96 -23.92 13.28
C PHE A 62 2.59 -25.40 13.43
N PHE A 63 1.76 -25.96 12.54
CA PHE A 63 1.44 -27.39 12.56
C PHE A 63 2.65 -28.28 12.29
N ASN A 64 3.58 -27.90 11.40
CA ASN A 64 4.86 -28.61 11.21
C ASN A 64 5.66 -28.68 12.53
N TYR A 65 5.89 -27.56 13.22
CA TYR A 65 6.60 -27.55 14.52
C TYR A 65 5.86 -28.34 15.60
N LEU A 66 4.52 -28.27 15.66
CA LEU A 66 3.69 -29.06 16.59
C LEU A 66 3.80 -30.57 16.33
N LEU A 67 3.75 -30.99 15.06
CA LEU A 67 3.91 -32.39 14.66
C LEU A 67 5.34 -32.90 14.88
N ALA A 68 6.36 -32.04 14.73
CA ALA A 68 7.75 -32.36 15.04
C ALA A 68 7.96 -32.69 16.53
N VAL A 69 7.30 -31.94 17.42
CA VAL A 69 7.31 -32.18 18.88
C VAL A 69 6.51 -33.44 19.23
N LEU A 70 5.36 -33.64 18.60
CA LEU A 70 4.56 -34.86 18.81
C LEU A 70 5.31 -36.11 18.35
N TYR A 71 6.03 -36.03 17.22
CA TYR A 71 6.90 -37.10 16.72
C TYR A 71 7.99 -37.47 17.73
N SER A 72 8.74 -36.49 18.25
CA SER A 72 9.84 -36.79 19.19
C SER A 72 9.35 -37.33 20.53
N LEU A 73 8.24 -36.80 21.05
CA LEU A 73 7.62 -37.31 22.28
C LEU A 73 7.14 -38.75 22.13
N LEU A 74 6.49 -39.10 21.01
CA LEU A 74 6.01 -40.46 20.77
C LEU A 74 7.16 -41.45 20.56
N TYR A 75 8.14 -41.09 19.74
CA TYR A 75 9.31 -41.92 19.42
C TYR A 75 10.17 -42.24 20.66
N ASP A 76 10.34 -41.29 21.59
CA ASP A 76 11.03 -41.53 22.87
C ASP A 76 10.23 -42.44 23.84
N SER A 77 8.94 -42.70 23.60
CA SER A 77 8.00 -43.17 24.67
C SER A 77 7.41 -44.58 24.53
N ILE A 78 7.27 -45.13 23.32
CA ILE A 78 6.58 -46.41 23.09
C ILE A 78 7.30 -47.24 22.03
N SER A 79 7.44 -48.55 22.26
CA SER A 79 7.98 -49.53 21.31
C SER A 79 6.89 -50.53 20.86
N GLY A 80 6.65 -50.63 19.54
CA GLY A 80 5.69 -51.59 18.96
C GLY A 80 5.29 -51.26 17.51
N SER A 81 4.97 -52.30 16.73
CA SER A 81 4.71 -52.20 15.27
C SER A 81 3.60 -51.23 14.88
N ASP A 82 2.54 -51.17 15.67
CA ASP A 82 1.36 -50.35 15.37
C ASP A 82 1.67 -48.87 15.62
N VAL A 83 2.60 -48.59 16.54
CA VAL A 83 3.12 -47.26 16.82
C VAL A 83 4.05 -46.80 15.71
N ASP A 84 4.86 -47.69 15.12
CA ASP A 84 5.69 -47.35 13.96
C ASP A 84 4.82 -46.82 12.80
N GLN A 85 3.65 -47.43 12.55
CA GLN A 85 2.73 -46.93 11.51
C GLN A 85 2.16 -45.55 11.88
N PHE A 86 1.78 -45.32 13.14
CA PHE A 86 1.25 -44.04 13.62
C PHE A 86 2.30 -42.91 13.57
N VAL A 87 3.51 -43.17 14.05
CA VAL A 87 4.65 -42.25 14.05
C VAL A 87 5.08 -41.89 12.62
N ASN A 88 5.07 -42.87 11.69
CA ASN A 88 5.31 -42.60 10.27
C ASN A 88 4.21 -41.74 9.64
N ASN A 89 2.95 -41.88 10.05
CA ASN A 89 1.85 -41.02 9.57
C ASN A 89 1.96 -39.58 10.11
N ILE A 90 2.44 -39.40 11.35
CA ILE A 90 2.75 -38.06 11.90
C ILE A 90 3.89 -37.42 11.10
N ARG A 91 4.97 -38.15 10.84
CA ARG A 91 6.12 -37.67 10.03
C ARG A 91 5.71 -37.31 8.60
N ARG A 92 4.80 -38.07 7.99
CA ARG A 92 4.20 -37.75 6.68
C ARG A 92 3.44 -36.42 6.71
N ALA A 93 2.56 -36.24 7.70
CA ALA A 93 1.80 -35.00 7.89
C ALA A 93 2.70 -33.79 8.20
N GLN A 94 3.78 -33.99 8.96
CA GLN A 94 4.79 -32.97 9.25
C GLN A 94 5.46 -32.49 7.95
N ASN A 95 5.98 -33.40 7.13
CA ASN A 95 6.62 -33.03 5.86
C ASN A 95 5.64 -32.33 4.91
N GLN A 96 4.40 -32.81 4.79
CA GLN A 96 3.36 -32.18 3.96
C GLN A 96 2.99 -30.75 4.42
N THR A 97 2.78 -30.54 5.72
CA THR A 97 2.49 -29.21 6.28
C THR A 97 3.68 -28.25 6.12
N SER A 98 4.91 -28.75 6.21
CA SER A 98 6.14 -27.98 5.95
C SER A 98 6.26 -27.54 4.48
N ILE A 99 6.07 -28.46 3.52
CA ILE A 99 6.14 -28.18 2.07
C ILE A 99 5.08 -27.15 1.67
N LEU A 100 3.82 -27.39 2.05
CA LEU A 100 2.70 -26.51 1.71
C LEU A 100 2.80 -25.15 2.42
N GLY A 101 3.25 -25.13 3.68
CA GLY A 101 3.47 -23.90 4.43
C GLY A 101 4.56 -23.02 3.82
N SER A 102 5.67 -23.62 3.39
CA SER A 102 6.77 -22.92 2.71
C SER A 102 6.29 -22.31 1.38
N PHE A 103 5.57 -23.08 0.56
CA PHE A 103 4.98 -22.58 -0.69
C PHE A 103 4.12 -21.33 -0.49
N PHE A 104 3.33 -21.27 0.60
CA PHE A 104 2.50 -20.11 0.91
C PHE A 104 3.27 -18.90 1.48
N ASP A 105 4.31 -19.08 2.30
CA ASP A 105 5.14 -17.93 2.71
C ASP A 105 5.90 -17.32 1.51
N GLU A 106 6.39 -18.15 0.60
CA GLU A 106 7.03 -17.68 -0.64
C GLU A 106 6.05 -16.88 -1.53
N LEU A 107 4.79 -17.31 -1.67
CA LEU A 107 3.75 -16.50 -2.31
C LEU A 107 3.45 -15.19 -1.54
N ALA A 108 3.55 -15.19 -0.22
CA ALA A 108 3.39 -13.98 0.59
C ALA A 108 4.54 -12.99 0.35
N ILE A 109 5.79 -13.44 0.28
CA ILE A 109 6.97 -12.61 -0.06
C ILE A 109 6.79 -11.94 -1.42
N ILE A 110 6.42 -12.73 -2.45
CA ILE A 110 6.17 -12.22 -3.81
C ILE A 110 5.05 -11.16 -3.79
N GLY A 111 3.97 -11.41 -3.05
CA GLY A 111 2.87 -10.46 -2.87
C GLY A 111 3.29 -9.17 -2.14
N ILE A 112 4.13 -9.27 -1.11
CA ILE A 112 4.68 -8.12 -0.36
C ILE A 112 5.57 -7.26 -1.28
N LEU A 113 6.46 -7.85 -2.08
CA LEU A 113 7.34 -7.14 -3.03
C LEU A 113 6.51 -6.29 -4.02
N VAL A 114 5.44 -6.87 -4.57
CA VAL A 114 4.52 -6.17 -5.48
C VAL A 114 3.69 -5.10 -4.74
N ALA A 115 3.28 -5.35 -3.49
CA ALA A 115 2.57 -4.37 -2.66
C ALA A 115 3.45 -3.15 -2.34
N LEU A 116 4.73 -3.34 -1.99
CA LEU A 116 5.67 -2.24 -1.69
C LEU A 116 5.97 -1.39 -2.93
N LEU A 117 6.16 -1.99 -4.10
CA LEU A 117 6.36 -1.24 -5.35
C LEU A 117 5.09 -0.47 -5.77
N SER A 118 3.91 -1.07 -5.63
CA SER A 118 2.65 -0.38 -5.96
C SER A 118 2.30 0.72 -4.94
N LEU A 119 2.69 0.57 -3.67
CA LEU A 119 2.65 1.65 -2.66
C LEU A 119 3.63 2.78 -3.02
N GLY A 120 4.85 2.47 -3.48
CA GLY A 120 5.82 3.48 -3.93
C GLY A 120 5.33 4.26 -5.15
N LYS A 121 4.71 3.58 -6.11
CA LYS A 121 4.02 4.21 -7.24
C LYS A 121 2.86 5.10 -6.80
N ALA A 122 2.11 4.71 -5.77
CA ALA A 122 1.03 5.53 -5.23
C ALA A 122 1.54 6.81 -4.54
N ALA A 123 2.66 6.73 -3.83
CA ALA A 123 3.34 7.91 -3.26
C ALA A 123 3.87 8.86 -4.37
N SER A 124 4.48 8.34 -5.44
CA SER A 124 4.84 9.13 -6.63
C SER A 124 3.62 9.82 -7.26
N PHE A 125 2.49 9.09 -7.38
CA PHE A 125 1.28 9.61 -8.01
C PHE A 125 0.67 10.79 -7.25
N ILE A 126 0.60 10.73 -5.91
CA ILE A 126 0.10 11.85 -5.09
C ILE A 126 0.99 13.08 -5.26
N HIS A 127 2.31 12.92 -5.18
CA HIS A 127 3.24 14.05 -5.26
C HIS A 127 3.29 14.70 -6.66
N ALA A 128 3.16 13.91 -7.73
CA ALA A 128 3.27 14.41 -9.11
C ALA A 128 1.92 14.77 -9.76
N GLY A 129 0.78 14.44 -9.13
CA GLY A 129 -0.57 14.57 -9.69
C GLY A 129 -0.89 13.67 -10.90
N LYS A 130 0.13 13.00 -11.48
CA LYS A 130 0.03 12.15 -12.67
C LYS A 130 0.86 10.88 -12.52
N VAL A 131 0.41 9.79 -13.12
CA VAL A 131 1.18 8.53 -13.15
C VAL A 131 2.34 8.67 -14.13
N SER A 132 3.58 8.57 -13.65
CA SER A 132 4.76 8.54 -14.52
C SER A 132 4.76 7.27 -15.38
N SER A 133 5.05 7.41 -16.69
CA SER A 133 5.24 6.27 -17.60
C SER A 133 6.32 5.32 -17.10
N VAL A 134 7.41 5.85 -16.51
CA VAL A 134 8.50 5.07 -15.91
C VAL A 134 7.98 4.17 -14.78
N ASP A 135 7.10 4.69 -13.93
CA ASP A 135 6.51 3.93 -12.83
C ASP A 135 5.43 2.94 -13.32
N ARG A 136 4.89 3.12 -14.54
CA ARG A 136 4.07 2.12 -15.23
C ARG A 136 4.92 0.98 -15.79
N PHE A 137 6.03 1.29 -16.47
CA PHE A 137 6.96 0.27 -16.98
C PHE A 137 7.59 -0.57 -15.86
N ILE A 138 8.02 0.06 -14.77
CA ILE A 138 8.61 -0.64 -13.62
C ILE A 138 7.57 -1.53 -12.91
N GLN A 139 6.30 -1.12 -12.86
CA GLN A 139 5.24 -2.01 -12.36
C GLN A 139 4.99 -3.23 -13.26
N TRP A 140 5.10 -3.09 -14.59
CA TRP A 140 5.02 -4.24 -15.51
C TRP A 140 6.21 -5.18 -15.35
N GLY A 141 7.43 -4.64 -15.26
CA GLY A 141 8.63 -5.45 -14.97
C GLY A 141 8.51 -6.19 -13.63
N ALA A 142 7.98 -5.53 -12.61
CA ALA A 142 7.69 -6.14 -11.31
C ALA A 142 6.68 -7.29 -11.39
N TYR A 143 5.63 -7.19 -12.21
CA TYR A 143 4.71 -8.30 -12.46
C TYR A 143 5.38 -9.45 -13.22
N GLY A 144 6.29 -9.16 -14.16
CA GLY A 144 7.09 -10.18 -14.85
C GLY A 144 8.00 -10.96 -13.89
N VAL A 145 8.74 -10.26 -13.03
CA VAL A 145 9.60 -10.88 -12.00
C VAL A 145 8.76 -11.65 -10.97
N ALA A 146 7.63 -11.10 -10.53
CA ALA A 146 6.72 -11.81 -9.62
C ALA A 146 6.12 -13.07 -10.26
N GLY A 147 5.79 -13.05 -11.55
CA GLY A 147 5.35 -14.22 -12.31
C GLY A 147 6.43 -15.28 -12.43
N LEU A 148 7.67 -14.88 -12.75
CA LEU A 148 8.83 -15.79 -12.76
C LEU A 148 9.07 -16.43 -11.39
N LEU A 149 9.03 -15.65 -10.31
CA LEU A 149 9.17 -16.16 -8.95
C LEU A 149 8.03 -17.11 -8.54
N ALA A 150 6.79 -16.83 -8.96
CA ALA A 150 5.66 -17.73 -8.71
C ALA A 150 5.79 -19.06 -9.48
N ILE A 151 6.33 -19.03 -10.71
CA ILE A 151 6.65 -20.24 -11.48
C ILE A 151 7.79 -21.02 -10.81
N LEU A 152 8.86 -20.36 -10.36
CA LEU A 152 9.96 -21.02 -9.64
C LEU A 152 9.47 -21.66 -8.33
N ASN A 153 8.63 -20.97 -7.55
CA ASN A 153 8.01 -21.51 -6.34
C ASN A 153 7.14 -22.74 -6.64
N LEU A 154 6.34 -22.69 -7.71
CA LEU A 154 5.53 -23.85 -8.16
C LEU A 154 6.40 -25.03 -8.60
N VAL A 155 7.56 -24.79 -9.22
CA VAL A 155 8.54 -25.83 -9.57
C VAL A 155 9.19 -26.42 -8.32
N SER A 156 9.64 -25.60 -7.36
CA SER A 156 10.17 -26.09 -6.07
C SER A 156 9.12 -26.90 -5.29
N PHE A 157 7.85 -26.47 -5.30
CA PHE A 157 6.75 -27.23 -4.71
C PHE A 157 6.55 -28.59 -5.41
N ALA A 158 6.46 -28.61 -6.74
CA ALA A 158 6.30 -29.85 -7.51
C ALA A 158 7.47 -30.84 -7.34
N LEU A 159 8.71 -30.33 -7.25
CA LEU A 159 9.90 -31.13 -6.94
C LEU A 159 9.88 -31.66 -5.50
N SER A 160 9.35 -30.88 -4.55
CA SER A 160 9.16 -31.29 -3.15
C SER A 160 8.11 -32.39 -2.99
N GLU A 161 6.99 -32.32 -3.72
CA GLU A 161 5.97 -33.38 -3.76
C GLU A 161 6.48 -34.66 -4.45
N LYS A 162 7.24 -34.51 -5.54
CA LYS A 162 7.94 -35.66 -6.16
C LYS A 162 8.93 -36.31 -5.19
N MET A 163 9.57 -35.53 -4.33
CA MET A 163 10.43 -36.04 -3.26
C MET A 163 9.66 -36.75 -2.16
N TYR A 164 8.57 -36.15 -1.67
CA TYR A 164 7.72 -36.73 -0.66
C TYR A 164 7.15 -38.09 -1.10
N THR A 165 6.66 -38.19 -2.33
CA THR A 165 6.13 -39.45 -2.89
C THR A 165 7.21 -40.52 -3.04
N ALA A 166 8.41 -40.17 -3.53
CA ALA A 166 9.56 -41.09 -3.57
C ALA A 166 9.98 -41.58 -2.17
N GLN A 167 10.02 -40.69 -1.17
CA GLN A 167 10.45 -41.03 0.19
C GLN A 167 9.41 -41.84 0.99
N PHE A 168 8.11 -41.56 0.85
CA PHE A 168 7.08 -42.08 1.77
C PHE A 168 6.08 -43.06 1.16
N GLN A 169 6.01 -43.19 -0.17
CA GLN A 169 5.07 -44.09 -0.83
C GLN A 169 5.74 -45.24 -1.59
N GLY A 170 7.06 -45.18 -1.83
CA GLY A 170 7.78 -46.18 -2.64
C GLY A 170 7.29 -46.26 -4.10
N ALA A 171 6.46 -45.31 -4.54
CA ALA A 171 5.76 -45.32 -5.81
C ALA A 171 6.65 -45.03 -7.03
N VAL A 172 7.94 -44.78 -6.80
CA VAL A 172 8.95 -44.62 -7.84
C VAL A 172 10.09 -45.57 -7.55
N SER A 173 10.36 -46.51 -8.46
CA SER A 173 11.52 -47.41 -8.40
C SER A 173 12.82 -46.70 -8.78
N THR A 174 13.02 -45.46 -8.33
CA THR A 174 14.21 -44.67 -8.62
C THR A 174 15.43 -45.23 -7.92
N THR A 175 16.53 -45.31 -8.65
CA THR A 175 17.85 -45.60 -8.08
C THR A 175 18.25 -44.53 -7.08
N LEU A 176 19.13 -44.88 -6.14
CA LEU A 176 19.62 -43.96 -5.10
C LEU A 176 20.19 -42.65 -5.72
N SER A 177 20.87 -42.79 -6.86
CA SER A 177 21.39 -41.71 -7.71
C SER A 177 20.33 -40.74 -8.24
N GLU A 178 19.15 -41.22 -8.63
CA GLU A 178 18.09 -40.36 -9.15
C GLU A 178 17.42 -39.54 -8.05
N ASN A 179 17.29 -40.12 -6.85
CA ASN A 179 16.82 -39.40 -5.67
C ASN A 179 17.83 -38.30 -5.26
N TYR A 180 19.14 -38.60 -5.24
CA TYR A 180 20.16 -37.56 -5.01
C TYR A 180 20.14 -36.45 -6.06
N LYS A 181 19.99 -36.79 -7.35
CA LYS A 181 19.86 -35.80 -8.42
C LYS A 181 18.63 -34.90 -8.21
N LEU A 182 17.47 -35.50 -7.91
CA LEU A 182 16.24 -34.75 -7.64
C LEU A 182 16.40 -33.82 -6.41
N LEU A 183 17.16 -34.21 -5.39
CA LEU A 183 17.45 -33.37 -4.22
C LEU A 183 18.31 -32.17 -4.61
N GLN A 184 19.35 -32.42 -5.42
CA GLN A 184 20.25 -31.37 -5.89
C GLN A 184 19.53 -30.38 -6.82
N ASP A 185 18.64 -30.86 -7.69
CA ASP A 185 17.82 -30.02 -8.57
C ASP A 185 16.83 -29.15 -7.75
N LEU A 186 16.11 -29.73 -6.78
CA LEU A 186 15.26 -28.99 -5.83
C LEU A 186 16.05 -27.93 -5.05
N ARG A 187 17.23 -28.30 -4.52
CA ARG A 187 18.10 -27.40 -3.76
C ARG A 187 18.56 -26.21 -4.60
N ARG A 188 18.93 -26.44 -5.86
CA ARG A 188 19.36 -25.40 -6.81
C ARG A 188 18.24 -24.46 -7.22
N VAL A 189 17.05 -24.97 -7.57
CA VAL A 189 15.91 -24.12 -7.96
C VAL A 189 15.49 -23.20 -6.81
N THR A 190 15.42 -23.73 -5.59
CA THR A 190 15.05 -22.96 -4.40
C THR A 190 16.10 -21.90 -4.07
N PHE A 191 17.39 -22.23 -4.12
CA PHE A 191 18.46 -21.24 -3.92
C PHE A 191 18.42 -20.13 -4.98
N ALA A 192 18.22 -20.48 -6.26
CA ALA A 192 18.12 -19.49 -7.33
C ALA A 192 16.91 -18.55 -7.14
N MET A 193 15.77 -19.08 -6.68
CA MET A 193 14.59 -18.28 -6.32
C MET A 193 14.91 -17.28 -5.21
N LEU A 194 15.51 -17.71 -4.10
CA LEU A 194 15.88 -16.84 -2.97
C LEU A 194 16.87 -15.74 -3.38
N VAL A 195 17.84 -16.05 -4.24
CA VAL A 195 18.80 -15.06 -4.79
C VAL A 195 18.08 -14.04 -5.69
N ILE A 196 17.16 -14.47 -6.56
CA ILE A 196 16.37 -13.56 -7.40
C ILE A 196 15.48 -12.66 -6.54
N GLN A 197 14.87 -13.19 -5.46
CA GLN A 197 14.11 -12.38 -4.50
C GLN A 197 14.97 -11.33 -3.82
N MET A 198 16.16 -11.70 -3.32
CA MET A 198 17.10 -10.78 -2.68
C MET A 198 17.51 -9.65 -3.63
N ILE A 199 17.87 -9.96 -4.88
CA ILE A 199 18.21 -8.97 -5.92
C ILE A 199 17.03 -8.04 -6.20
N PHE A 200 15.83 -8.60 -6.39
CA PHE A 200 14.63 -7.81 -6.66
C PHE A 200 14.25 -6.92 -5.46
N ASN A 201 14.45 -7.41 -4.23
CA ASN A 201 14.22 -6.66 -3.00
C ASN A 201 15.21 -5.50 -2.82
N VAL A 202 16.49 -5.68 -3.16
CA VAL A 202 17.47 -4.58 -3.24
C VAL A 202 17.00 -3.51 -4.24
N PHE A 203 16.42 -3.91 -5.37
CA PHE A 203 15.78 -2.98 -6.30
C PHE A 203 14.55 -2.28 -5.70
N VAL A 204 13.68 -2.98 -4.96
CA VAL A 204 12.56 -2.36 -4.22
C VAL A 204 13.07 -1.31 -3.22
N LEU A 205 14.11 -1.63 -2.45
CA LEU A 205 14.73 -0.71 -1.50
C LEU A 205 15.32 0.52 -2.21
N ALA A 206 16.11 0.34 -3.26
CA ALA A 206 16.66 1.45 -4.05
C ALA A 206 15.54 2.36 -4.60
N ARG A 207 14.47 1.77 -5.13
CA ARG A 207 13.28 2.50 -5.61
C ARG A 207 12.54 3.23 -4.48
N SER A 208 12.45 2.65 -3.28
CA SER A 208 11.84 3.30 -2.11
C SER A 208 12.58 4.58 -1.71
N ILE A 209 13.92 4.54 -1.73
CA ILE A 209 14.79 5.67 -1.41
C ILE A 209 14.62 6.76 -2.49
N MET A 210 14.62 6.39 -3.78
CA MET A 210 14.35 7.34 -4.88
C MET A 210 13.00 8.05 -4.76
N VAL A 211 11.95 7.34 -4.31
CA VAL A 211 10.63 7.95 -4.09
C VAL A 211 10.67 8.87 -2.87
N ALA A 212 11.20 8.41 -1.73
CA ALA A 212 11.28 9.21 -0.51
C ALA A 212 12.09 10.52 -0.68
N VAL A 213 13.19 10.49 -1.44
CA VAL A 213 13.99 11.68 -1.76
C VAL A 213 13.20 12.67 -2.62
N LYS A 214 12.40 12.19 -3.58
CA LYS A 214 11.54 13.06 -4.41
C LYS A 214 10.41 13.67 -3.61
N THR A 215 9.68 12.87 -2.83
CA THR A 215 8.52 13.33 -2.04
C THR A 215 8.92 14.06 -0.74
N ARG A 216 10.21 14.36 -0.51
CA ARG A 216 10.72 14.90 0.76
C ARG A 216 10.10 16.23 1.19
N ALA A 217 9.59 17.01 0.24
CA ALA A 217 8.98 18.31 0.47
C ALA A 217 7.51 18.23 0.89
N GLU A 218 6.83 17.10 0.68
CA GLU A 218 5.39 16.96 0.91
C GLU A 218 5.10 16.23 2.23
N PRO A 219 4.77 16.94 3.34
CA PRO A 219 4.68 16.35 4.66
C PRO A 219 3.67 15.19 4.74
N ARG A 220 2.57 15.24 3.97
CA ARG A 220 1.56 14.16 3.94
C ARG A 220 2.15 12.84 3.46
N VAL A 221 3.05 12.88 2.48
CA VAL A 221 3.65 11.69 1.85
C VAL A 221 4.90 11.22 2.59
N THR A 222 5.66 12.10 3.24
CA THR A 222 6.89 11.71 3.99
C THR A 222 6.66 10.60 5.02
N THR A 223 5.49 10.58 5.68
CA THR A 223 5.16 9.54 6.65
C THR A 223 5.01 8.17 5.97
N ALA A 224 4.30 8.11 4.83
CA ALA A 224 4.12 6.87 4.09
C ALA A 224 5.44 6.34 3.51
N THR A 225 6.30 7.21 2.99
CA THR A 225 7.59 6.79 2.40
C THR A 225 8.63 6.39 3.46
N ARG A 226 8.60 6.97 4.67
CA ARG A 226 9.37 6.46 5.82
C ARG A 226 8.97 5.02 6.17
N TYR A 227 7.68 4.74 6.31
CA TYR A 227 7.19 3.38 6.56
C TYR A 227 7.52 2.41 5.41
N LEU A 228 7.49 2.87 4.16
CA LEU A 228 7.88 2.07 3.00
C LEU A 228 9.36 1.65 3.06
N ILE A 229 10.28 2.59 3.37
CA ILE A 229 11.72 2.27 3.56
C ILE A 229 11.89 1.25 4.70
N VAL A 230 11.22 1.44 5.85
CA VAL A 230 11.28 0.48 6.97
C VAL A 230 10.82 -0.91 6.52
N CYS A 231 9.74 -1.02 5.74
CA CYS A 231 9.27 -2.29 5.22
C CYS A 231 10.28 -2.93 4.25
N SER A 232 10.90 -2.16 3.35
CA SER A 232 11.94 -2.65 2.44
C SER A 232 13.19 -3.13 3.18
N VAL A 233 13.61 -2.45 4.26
CA VAL A 233 14.75 -2.87 5.09
C VAL A 233 14.44 -4.14 5.88
N LEU A 234 13.25 -4.24 6.48
CA LEU A 234 12.79 -5.46 7.16
C LEU A 234 12.71 -6.66 6.21
N LEU A 235 12.22 -6.44 4.98
CA LEU A 235 12.18 -7.48 3.97
C LEU A 235 13.60 -7.87 3.53
N LEU A 236 14.52 -6.90 3.42
CA LEU A 236 15.92 -7.18 3.09
C LEU A 236 16.57 -8.08 4.15
N MET A 237 16.32 -7.80 5.43
CA MET A 237 16.78 -8.65 6.54
C MET A 237 16.30 -10.10 6.39
N LYS A 238 15.02 -10.34 6.08
CA LYS A 238 14.47 -11.69 5.78
C LYS A 238 15.16 -12.31 4.57
N THR A 239 15.25 -11.63 3.42
CA THR A 239 15.89 -12.21 2.23
C THR A 239 17.38 -12.50 2.42
N CYS A 240 18.09 -11.68 3.19
CA CYS A 240 19.50 -11.93 3.54
C CYS A 240 19.65 -13.11 4.49
N TYR A 241 18.77 -13.25 5.48
CA TYR A 241 18.75 -14.42 6.37
C TYR A 241 18.48 -15.70 5.58
N ASN A 242 17.43 -15.71 4.73
CA ASN A 242 17.06 -16.89 3.95
C ASN A 242 18.19 -17.30 2.99
N VAL A 243 18.80 -16.37 2.24
CA VAL A 243 19.93 -16.68 1.34
C VAL A 243 21.17 -17.14 2.14
N GLY A 244 21.49 -16.48 3.26
CA GLY A 244 22.66 -16.80 4.07
C GLY A 244 22.56 -18.17 4.76
N TYR A 245 21.38 -18.47 5.35
CA TYR A 245 21.08 -19.78 5.92
C TYR A 245 21.14 -20.88 4.86
N TYR A 246 20.56 -20.65 3.67
CA TYR A 246 20.61 -21.62 2.58
C TYR A 246 22.06 -21.88 2.10
N ALA A 247 22.89 -20.83 2.03
CA ALA A 247 24.26 -20.94 1.53
C ALA A 247 25.22 -21.68 2.49
N ASP A 248 25.05 -21.54 3.82
CA ASP A 248 25.95 -22.15 4.82
C ASP A 248 25.50 -23.55 5.29
N TYR A 249 24.19 -23.85 5.24
CA TYR A 249 23.62 -25.09 5.80
C TYR A 249 23.08 -26.09 4.76
N ILE A 250 22.92 -25.71 3.47
CA ILE A 250 22.33 -26.59 2.45
C ILE A 250 23.30 -26.77 1.27
N PRO A 251 24.03 -27.91 1.17
CA PRO A 251 25.00 -28.09 0.10
C PRO A 251 24.34 -28.26 -1.27
N LEU A 252 24.79 -27.41 -2.21
CA LEU A 252 24.39 -27.35 -3.63
C LEU A 252 25.28 -28.23 -4.55
N GLY A 253 26.43 -28.69 -4.02
CA GLY A 253 27.40 -29.55 -4.69
C GLY A 253 27.02 -31.03 -4.64
N THR A 254 27.96 -31.89 -5.07
CA THR A 254 27.85 -33.35 -5.01
C THR A 254 28.24 -33.95 -3.66
N ASP A 255 28.94 -33.18 -2.83
CA ASP A 255 29.77 -33.73 -1.78
C ASP A 255 29.01 -33.79 -0.45
N ILE A 256 28.40 -34.95 -0.20
CA ILE A 256 27.50 -35.24 0.94
C ILE A 256 28.23 -35.21 2.31
N VAL A 257 29.55 -35.05 2.32
CA VAL A 257 30.43 -35.27 3.47
C VAL A 257 30.35 -34.14 4.52
N SER A 258 29.79 -32.98 4.17
CA SER A 258 29.74 -31.79 5.03
C SER A 258 28.36 -31.12 5.06
N GLU A 259 27.29 -31.87 5.34
CA GLU A 259 26.05 -31.25 5.84
C GLU A 259 26.30 -30.70 7.26
N ARG A 260 26.71 -29.42 7.33
CA ARG A 260 26.73 -28.66 8.59
C ARG A 260 25.30 -28.64 9.15
N THR A 261 25.06 -29.38 10.22
CA THR A 261 23.74 -29.41 10.86
C THR A 261 23.48 -28.08 11.57
N PRO A 262 22.34 -27.41 11.32
CA PRO A 262 21.99 -26.20 12.06
C PRO A 262 21.70 -26.55 13.52
N GLY A 263 22.32 -25.81 14.45
CA GLY A 263 22.11 -26.00 15.88
C GLY A 263 20.65 -25.78 16.30
N PRO A 264 20.17 -26.38 17.39
CA PRO A 264 18.75 -26.38 17.75
C PRO A 264 18.17 -24.97 17.97
N HIS A 265 19.01 -23.99 18.32
CA HIS A 265 18.61 -22.59 18.46
C HIS A 265 18.11 -21.94 17.15
N PHE A 266 18.46 -22.47 15.98
CA PHE A 266 17.99 -21.94 14.70
C PHE A 266 16.46 -22.01 14.53
N ALA A 267 15.76 -22.91 15.23
CA ALA A 267 14.29 -22.92 15.24
C ALA A 267 13.68 -21.60 15.76
N ILE A 268 14.33 -20.95 16.75
CA ILE A 268 13.89 -19.63 17.25
C ILE A 268 14.34 -18.51 16.31
N LEU A 269 15.56 -18.60 15.76
CA LEU A 269 16.08 -17.60 14.82
C LEU A 269 15.26 -17.54 13.53
N ASP A 270 14.79 -18.67 13.02
CA ASP A 270 13.88 -18.75 11.89
C ASP A 270 12.56 -18.02 12.16
N VAL A 271 11.94 -18.23 13.33
CA VAL A 271 10.73 -17.46 13.70
C VAL A 271 10.99 -15.95 13.73
N ILE A 272 12.13 -15.51 14.28
CA ILE A 272 12.48 -14.10 14.44
C ILE A 272 12.91 -13.42 13.13
N PHE A 273 13.65 -14.09 12.24
CA PHE A 273 14.16 -13.50 11.00
C PHE A 273 13.33 -13.81 9.76
N ASN A 274 12.56 -14.91 9.77
CA ASN A 274 11.75 -15.34 8.63
C ASN A 274 10.28 -14.90 8.78
N PHE A 275 9.67 -15.00 9.97
CA PHE A 275 8.22 -14.71 10.15
C PHE A 275 7.94 -13.30 10.66
N TRP A 276 8.68 -12.82 11.67
CA TRP A 276 8.42 -11.50 12.25
C TRP A 276 8.56 -10.34 11.26
N PRO A 277 9.52 -10.30 10.31
CA PRO A 277 9.61 -9.20 9.35
C PRO A 277 8.40 -9.16 8.43
N SER A 278 7.96 -10.31 7.90
CA SER A 278 6.72 -10.42 7.11
C SER A 278 5.50 -9.93 7.90
N PHE A 279 5.35 -10.37 9.15
CA PHE A 279 4.28 -9.93 10.05
C PHE A 279 4.30 -8.41 10.26
N ILE A 280 5.44 -7.83 10.63
CA ILE A 280 5.59 -6.39 10.91
C ILE A 280 5.31 -5.56 9.65
N ILE A 281 5.78 -5.99 8.47
CA ILE A 281 5.47 -5.33 7.19
C ILE A 281 3.95 -5.33 6.95
N LEU A 282 3.27 -6.47 7.14
CA LEU A 282 1.83 -6.57 6.97
C LEU A 282 1.06 -5.73 8.01
N MET A 283 1.54 -5.61 9.26
CA MET A 283 0.96 -4.70 10.26
C MET A 283 1.13 -3.22 9.89
N ILE A 284 2.29 -2.82 9.36
CA ILE A 284 2.54 -1.45 8.88
C ILE A 284 1.64 -1.14 7.68
N LEU A 285 1.52 -2.07 6.73
CA LEU A 285 0.61 -1.94 5.58
C LEU A 285 -0.87 -1.88 6.00
N PHE A 286 -1.29 -2.65 7.01
CA PHE A 286 -2.62 -2.53 7.62
C PHE A 286 -2.86 -1.13 8.20
N ALA A 287 -1.91 -0.61 9.00
CA ALA A 287 -1.98 0.72 9.61
C ALA A 287 -1.96 1.87 8.60
N LEU A 288 -1.32 1.68 7.44
CA LEU A 288 -1.37 2.63 6.32
C LEU A 288 -2.70 2.56 5.54
N GLY A 289 -3.24 1.35 5.36
CA GLY A 289 -4.46 1.11 4.58
C GLY A 289 -5.76 1.52 5.29
N THR A 290 -5.77 1.47 6.62
CA THR A 290 -6.92 1.81 7.48
C THR A 290 -7.10 3.31 7.75
N LYS A 291 -6.11 4.16 7.45
CA LYS A 291 -6.25 5.62 7.62
C LYS A 291 -7.34 6.18 6.70
N LYS A 292 -8.29 6.91 7.31
CA LYS A 292 -9.49 7.48 6.66
C LYS A 292 -9.14 8.50 5.57
N GLN A 293 -10.12 8.79 4.72
CA GLN A 293 -10.00 9.61 3.50
C GLN A 293 -9.55 11.07 3.71
N TYR A 294 -9.44 11.55 4.95
CA TYR A 294 -9.03 12.92 5.29
C TYR A 294 -7.53 13.07 5.65
N GLY A 295 -6.70 12.03 5.50
CA GLY A 295 -5.26 12.12 5.78
C GLY A 295 -4.40 11.16 4.95
N VAL A 296 -3.17 11.61 4.62
CA VAL A 296 -2.14 10.95 3.77
C VAL A 296 -2.57 10.70 2.31
N TRP A 297 -3.73 10.08 2.11
CA TRP A 297 -4.31 9.68 0.81
C TRP A 297 -5.47 10.60 0.39
N ALA A 298 -5.65 11.74 1.06
CA ALA A 298 -6.68 12.71 0.73
C ALA A 298 -6.30 13.46 -0.55
N THR A 299 -7.09 13.31 -1.61
CA THR A 299 -7.03 14.22 -2.77
C THR A 299 -7.46 15.61 -2.31
N GLU A 300 -6.70 16.65 -2.67
CA GLU A 300 -7.11 18.02 -2.35
C GLU A 300 -8.41 18.37 -3.06
N GLN A 301 -9.45 18.68 -2.27
CA GLN A 301 -10.66 19.31 -2.79
C GLN A 301 -10.41 20.83 -2.82
N PRO A 302 -10.95 21.57 -3.80
CA PRO A 302 -10.49 22.94 -4.10
C PRO A 302 -10.66 23.94 -2.95
N PHE A 303 -11.55 23.68 -1.98
CA PHE A 303 -11.70 24.49 -0.76
C PHE A 303 -10.59 24.28 0.28
N MET A 304 -9.74 23.25 0.15
CA MET A 304 -8.58 23.02 1.02
C MET A 304 -7.34 23.83 0.60
N MET A 305 -7.33 24.38 -0.61
CA MET A 305 -6.28 25.29 -1.08
C MET A 305 -6.49 26.71 -0.52
N VAL A 306 -6.17 26.90 0.77
CA VAL A 306 -5.97 28.24 1.35
C VAL A 306 -4.71 28.84 0.71
N ARG A 307 -4.89 29.49 -0.43
CA ARG A 307 -3.84 30.20 -1.16
C ARG A 307 -3.27 31.30 -0.25
N PRO A 308 -1.93 31.49 -0.16
CA PRO A 308 -1.37 32.64 0.53
C PRO A 308 -2.00 33.94 0.03
N MET A 309 -2.70 34.62 0.93
CA MET A 309 -3.65 35.66 0.55
C MET A 309 -2.91 36.95 0.18
N ALA A 310 -3.06 37.38 -1.08
CA ALA A 310 -2.62 38.71 -1.48
C ALA A 310 -3.41 39.76 -0.66
N PRO A 311 -2.76 40.77 -0.04
CA PRO A 311 -3.45 41.73 0.81
C PRO A 311 -4.54 42.50 0.02
N GLY A 312 -5.78 42.45 0.51
CA GLY A 312 -6.86 43.36 0.05
C GLY A 312 -8.11 42.74 -0.59
N MET A 313 -8.21 41.41 -0.76
CA MET A 313 -9.47 40.80 -1.25
C MET A 313 -10.44 40.46 -0.12
N ALA A 314 -11.73 40.76 -0.31
CA ALA A 314 -12.79 40.56 0.69
C ALA A 314 -13.14 39.08 0.90
N HIS A 315 -13.66 38.74 2.08
CA HIS A 315 -14.15 37.40 2.39
C HIS A 315 -15.41 37.06 1.59
N GLN A 316 -15.33 36.05 0.72
CA GLN A 316 -16.51 35.35 0.22
C GLN A 316 -16.75 34.11 1.09
N GLN A 317 -17.76 34.17 1.96
CA GLN A 317 -18.21 33.00 2.72
C GLN A 317 -18.92 32.00 1.77
N PRO A 318 -18.68 30.69 1.89
CA PRO A 318 -19.45 29.70 1.14
C PRO A 318 -20.90 29.58 1.66
N PRO A 319 -21.90 29.22 0.83
CA PRO A 319 -23.32 29.41 1.18
C PRO A 319 -23.92 28.45 2.22
N TRP A 320 -23.13 27.57 2.83
CA TRP A 320 -23.62 26.47 3.66
C TRP A 320 -23.25 26.67 5.13
N GLY A 321 -24.25 27.07 5.92
CA GLY A 321 -24.07 27.42 7.33
C GLY A 321 -23.66 26.23 8.21
N TYR A 322 -22.39 26.20 8.60
CA TYR A 322 -21.95 25.56 9.83
C TYR A 322 -21.94 26.60 10.95
N VAL A 323 -22.59 26.31 12.07
CA VAL A 323 -22.55 27.16 13.26
C VAL A 323 -21.17 27.03 13.91
N GLU A 324 -20.43 28.12 13.93
CA GLU A 324 -19.07 28.17 14.48
C GLU A 324 -19.11 28.23 16.01
N TYR A 325 -18.67 27.15 16.67
CA TYR A 325 -18.55 27.08 18.14
C TYR A 325 -17.35 27.92 18.62
N SER A 326 -17.56 29.23 18.77
CA SER A 326 -16.56 30.22 19.17
C SER A 326 -16.24 30.18 20.68
N ALA A 327 -15.40 29.23 21.08
CA ALA A 327 -14.89 29.10 22.45
C ALA A 327 -13.80 30.14 22.80
N GLN A 328 -14.23 31.39 22.97
CA GLN A 328 -13.70 32.44 23.85
C GLN A 328 -12.16 32.65 23.98
N THR A 329 -11.72 33.75 23.34
CA THR A 329 -10.87 34.82 23.91
C THR A 329 -9.57 34.46 24.64
N HIS A 330 -8.44 34.82 24.03
CA HIS A 330 -7.35 35.56 24.69
C HIS A 330 -6.78 36.59 23.71
N GLN A 331 -6.94 37.89 24.00
CA GLN A 331 -6.29 38.99 23.28
C GLN A 331 -5.56 39.89 24.30
N PRO A 332 -4.31 40.31 24.05
CA PRO A 332 -3.68 41.36 24.83
C PRO A 332 -4.30 42.73 24.51
N PRO A 333 -4.45 43.64 25.49
CA PRO A 333 -5.23 44.87 25.33
C PRO A 333 -4.48 45.98 24.58
N PRO A 334 -5.16 46.82 23.77
CA PRO A 334 -4.60 48.05 23.23
C PRO A 334 -4.56 49.16 24.29
N GLN A 335 -3.49 49.96 24.32
CA GLN A 335 -3.37 51.11 25.21
C GLN A 335 -3.64 52.44 24.47
N THR A 336 -4.71 53.14 24.86
CA THR A 336 -4.87 54.58 24.56
C THR A 336 -5.56 55.33 25.71
N TRP A 337 -4.76 56.11 26.45
CA TRP A 337 -5.07 57.43 27.03
C TRP A 337 -6.39 57.67 27.79
N GLN A 338 -6.27 57.97 29.09
CA GLN A 338 -6.99 59.09 29.73
C GLN A 338 -6.15 59.74 30.85
N GLN A 339 -6.58 60.90 31.33
CA GLN A 339 -5.76 61.88 32.05
C GLN A 339 -5.86 61.79 33.58
N GLN A 340 -4.79 62.12 34.33
CA GLN A 340 -4.75 63.37 35.12
C GLN A 340 -3.44 63.64 35.90
N GLN A 341 -3.24 64.95 36.18
CA GLN A 341 -2.55 65.57 37.32
C GLN A 341 -1.02 65.79 37.40
N GLN A 342 -0.70 67.10 37.58
CA GLN A 342 0.39 67.76 38.32
C GLN A 342 1.75 68.12 37.66
N ARG A 343 1.95 69.46 37.53
CA ARG A 343 3.18 70.29 37.60
C ARG A 343 4.35 69.95 36.64
N GLN A 344 4.95 70.89 35.88
CA GLN A 344 5.25 72.31 36.17
C GLN A 344 5.49 73.15 34.87
N GLN A 345 5.53 74.48 35.00
CA GLN A 345 5.98 75.50 33.99
C GLN A 345 7.42 76.00 34.36
N PRO A 346 8.15 76.86 33.58
CA PRO A 346 7.73 77.77 32.48
C PRO A 346 8.67 77.98 31.23
N SER A 347 8.04 78.12 30.04
CA SER A 347 8.26 79.21 29.05
C SER A 347 9.65 79.35 28.33
N PRO A 348 9.97 80.41 27.52
CA PRO A 348 10.14 80.20 26.06
C PRO A 348 11.30 80.94 25.31
N ALA A 349 11.57 80.58 24.04
CA ALA A 349 12.31 81.40 23.06
C ALA A 349 12.00 81.00 21.59
N MET A 350 12.32 81.87 20.61
CA MET A 350 12.16 81.64 19.15
C MET A 350 13.45 82.08 18.38
N PRO A 351 13.55 82.18 17.02
CA PRO A 351 14.73 81.78 16.23
C PRO A 351 15.50 83.04 15.71
N PRO A 352 16.12 83.16 14.49
CA PRO A 352 16.45 82.22 13.38
C PRO A 352 17.86 82.45 12.70
N VAL A 353 18.06 81.93 11.47
CA VAL A 353 18.84 82.51 10.31
C VAL A 353 20.20 81.90 9.85
N TYR A 354 20.27 81.55 8.54
CA TYR A 354 21.41 81.33 7.59
C TYR A 354 22.54 80.31 7.92
N ALA A 355 23.31 79.75 6.95
CA ALA A 355 23.59 80.15 5.55
C ALA A 355 23.70 79.00 4.50
N ASN A 356 23.97 79.38 3.24
CA ASN A 356 24.18 78.60 2.00
C ASN A 356 25.67 78.86 1.51
N PRO A 357 26.20 78.51 0.30
CA PRO A 357 25.73 77.63 -0.81
C PRO A 357 26.84 76.75 -1.51
N GLN A 358 26.42 75.95 -2.53
CA GLN A 358 27.19 75.53 -3.75
C GLN A 358 28.41 74.58 -3.57
N GLU A 359 28.93 73.86 -4.59
CA GLU A 359 28.83 73.93 -6.07
C GLU A 359 28.19 72.68 -6.77
N LEU A 360 28.31 72.57 -8.12
CA LEU A 360 27.48 71.69 -8.98
C LEU A 360 28.23 70.57 -9.75
N PRO A 361 27.52 69.46 -10.11
CA PRO A 361 27.92 68.45 -11.11
C PRO A 361 27.38 68.78 -12.52
N PRO A 362 27.78 68.04 -13.58
CA PRO A 362 26.80 67.12 -14.21
C PRO A 362 27.38 65.86 -14.90
N GLN A 363 26.55 64.83 -15.17
CA GLN A 363 26.34 64.22 -16.51
C GLN A 363 25.34 63.03 -16.51
N HIS A 364 24.54 62.89 -17.59
CA HIS A 364 23.56 61.81 -17.92
C HIS A 364 22.40 61.62 -16.89
N ALA A 365 21.11 61.94 -17.10
CA ALA A 365 20.20 61.92 -18.26
C ALA A 365 19.96 60.51 -18.85
N GLY A 366 18.74 59.96 -19.02
CA GLY A 366 17.35 60.37 -18.70
C GLY A 366 16.36 59.33 -19.30
N LEU A 367 15.01 59.44 -19.25
CA LEU A 367 14.04 60.26 -18.49
C LEU A 367 12.59 59.72 -18.73
N HIS A 368 11.67 59.90 -17.78
CA HIS A 368 10.19 59.78 -17.89
C HIS A 368 9.45 58.47 -18.28
N ALA A 369 8.31 58.29 -17.59
CA ALA A 369 7.01 57.83 -18.09
C ALA A 369 5.92 58.79 -17.50
N PRO A 370 4.61 58.66 -17.78
CA PRO A 370 3.90 58.00 -18.89
C PRO A 370 2.94 58.96 -19.66
N GLN A 371 2.34 58.53 -20.79
CA GLN A 371 1.07 59.12 -21.28
C GLN A 371 0.21 58.16 -22.14
N PHE A 372 -1.03 58.57 -22.44
CA PHE A 372 -2.14 57.72 -22.90
C PHE A 372 -2.29 57.59 -24.44
N ARG A 373 -2.92 56.49 -24.88
CA ARG A 373 -3.91 56.52 -25.99
C ARG A 373 -4.97 55.43 -25.86
N HIS A 374 -6.19 55.70 -26.32
CA HIS A 374 -7.21 54.69 -26.65
C HIS A 374 -7.13 54.39 -28.16
N GLU A 375 -7.53 53.19 -28.60
CA GLU A 375 -8.21 52.94 -29.88
C GLU A 375 -9.20 51.76 -29.74
N LEU A 376 -10.03 51.53 -30.77
CA LEU A 376 -11.31 50.81 -30.69
C LEU A 376 -11.23 49.31 -31.03
N SER A 377 -12.31 48.59 -30.71
CA SER A 377 -12.61 47.24 -31.23
C SER A 377 -12.85 47.23 -32.75
N PRO A 378 -12.87 46.04 -33.35
CA PRO A 378 -14.16 45.60 -33.91
C PRO A 378 -14.57 44.18 -33.52
N GLN A 379 -15.88 43.92 -33.51
CA GLN A 379 -16.43 42.56 -33.53
C GLN A 379 -16.26 41.95 -34.93
N GLN A 380 -16.09 40.63 -35.02
CA GLN A 380 -16.56 39.84 -36.16
C GLN A 380 -17.29 38.58 -35.69
N HIS A 381 -18.07 38.00 -36.58
CA HIS A 381 -19.17 37.05 -36.34
C HIS A 381 -18.90 35.69 -37.02
N TRP A 382 -19.92 34.83 -37.16
CA TRP A 382 -19.93 33.56 -37.94
C TRP A 382 -19.24 32.34 -37.28
N THR A 383 -19.76 31.11 -37.30
CA THR A 383 -21.15 30.58 -37.41
C THR A 383 -21.16 29.09 -37.00
N GLU A 384 -22.33 28.54 -36.66
CA GLU A 384 -22.60 27.10 -36.81
C GLU A 384 -22.89 26.74 -38.29
N PRO A 385 -22.38 25.60 -38.78
CA PRO A 385 -22.95 24.87 -39.91
C PRO A 385 -23.63 23.57 -39.43
N ALA A 386 -24.82 23.27 -39.97
CA ALA A 386 -25.64 22.14 -39.53
C ALA A 386 -25.18 20.76 -40.04
N SER A 387 -25.57 19.72 -39.30
CA SER A 387 -25.46 18.31 -39.70
C SER A 387 -26.36 17.97 -40.90
N PRO A 388 -25.89 17.10 -41.82
CA PRO A 388 -26.76 16.26 -42.64
C PRO A 388 -26.78 14.83 -42.09
N HIS A 389 -27.98 14.28 -41.87
CA HIS A 389 -28.13 12.83 -41.62
C HIS A 389 -27.88 12.03 -42.91
N ILE A 390 -27.28 10.85 -42.78
CA ILE A 390 -27.42 9.78 -43.78
C ILE A 390 -28.23 8.65 -43.14
N GLN A 391 -29.51 8.56 -43.50
CA GLN A 391 -30.33 7.39 -43.24
C GLN A 391 -29.93 6.27 -44.21
N ARG A 392 -29.86 5.03 -43.71
CA ARG A 392 -30.04 3.82 -44.52
C ARG A 392 -30.96 2.86 -43.79
N SER A 393 -32.23 2.89 -44.17
CA SER A 393 -33.21 1.86 -43.84
C SER A 393 -33.00 0.67 -44.76
N TYR A 394 -33.15 -0.55 -44.23
CA TYR A 394 -33.62 -1.71 -45.00
C TYR A 394 -34.46 -2.60 -44.08
N GLU A 395 -35.63 -2.97 -44.56
CA GLU A 395 -36.52 -3.98 -43.98
C GLU A 395 -36.05 -5.38 -44.49
N SER A 396 -36.57 -6.54 -44.08
CA SER A 396 -37.56 -6.87 -43.05
C SER A 396 -37.28 -8.29 -42.52
N SER A 397 -37.77 -8.63 -41.33
CA SER A 397 -38.37 -9.96 -41.09
C SER A 397 -39.14 -9.92 -39.77
N VAL A 398 -40.39 -10.38 -39.81
CA VAL A 398 -41.32 -10.32 -38.67
C VAL A 398 -41.42 -11.70 -38.02
N GLN A 399 -41.25 -11.77 -36.70
CA GLN A 399 -41.90 -12.79 -35.87
C GLN A 399 -42.24 -12.23 -34.48
N THR A 400 -43.30 -12.74 -33.89
CA THR A 400 -44.11 -12.06 -32.88
C THR A 400 -43.83 -12.55 -31.45
N GLY A 401 -43.65 -11.62 -30.50
CA GLY A 401 -43.59 -11.94 -29.07
C GLY A 401 -43.60 -10.69 -28.18
N ALA A 402 -44.52 -10.65 -27.22
CA ALA A 402 -44.79 -9.59 -26.24
C ALA A 402 -43.63 -8.62 -25.92
N MET A 403 -43.84 -7.32 -26.17
CA MET A 403 -42.96 -6.24 -25.70
C MET A 403 -43.46 -5.65 -24.39
N SER A 404 -42.61 -5.68 -23.36
CA SER A 404 -42.71 -4.78 -22.21
C SER A 404 -42.54 -3.32 -22.65
N PRO A 405 -43.06 -2.31 -21.91
CA PRO A 405 -42.74 -0.91 -22.19
C PRO A 405 -41.21 -0.67 -22.10
N PRO A 406 -40.66 0.23 -22.93
CA PRO A 406 -39.23 0.55 -22.87
C PRO A 406 -38.87 1.19 -21.52
N PRO A 407 -37.63 1.03 -21.04
CA PRO A 407 -37.17 1.72 -19.83
C PRO A 407 -37.20 3.24 -20.04
N PRO A 408 -37.47 4.03 -18.98
CA PRO A 408 -37.54 5.49 -19.07
C PRO A 408 -36.20 6.08 -19.51
N SER A 409 -36.24 7.27 -20.12
CA SER A 409 -35.02 7.94 -20.56
C SER A 409 -34.12 8.29 -19.37
N HIS A 410 -32.81 8.42 -19.64
CA HIS A 410 -31.82 8.78 -18.61
C HIS A 410 -32.14 10.14 -17.93
N TYR A 411 -32.88 11.03 -18.58
CA TYR A 411 -33.29 12.32 -18.03
C TYR A 411 -34.47 12.19 -17.05
N GLU A 412 -35.44 11.34 -17.35
CA GLU A 412 -36.56 11.03 -16.45
C GLU A 412 -36.09 10.25 -15.22
N ALA A 413 -35.23 9.23 -15.40
CA ALA A 413 -34.68 8.43 -14.31
C ALA A 413 -33.79 9.23 -13.34
N MET A 414 -33.28 10.39 -13.78
CA MET A 414 -32.49 11.33 -12.96
C MET A 414 -33.34 12.42 -12.30
N GLY A 415 -34.67 12.45 -12.53
CA GLY A 415 -35.58 13.42 -11.91
C GLY A 415 -35.37 14.88 -12.36
N LEU A 416 -34.71 15.12 -13.50
CA LEU A 416 -34.24 16.46 -13.89
C LEU A 416 -35.33 17.41 -14.47
N ASN A 417 -36.60 17.00 -14.48
CA ASN A 417 -37.72 17.81 -14.93
C ASN A 417 -38.16 18.86 -13.88
N HIS A 418 -37.24 19.73 -13.47
CA HIS A 418 -37.56 20.91 -12.65
C HIS A 418 -37.90 22.10 -13.55
N GLN A 419 -39.19 22.42 -13.66
CA GLN A 419 -39.67 23.59 -14.39
C GLN A 419 -39.21 24.89 -13.71
N ALA A 420 -38.59 25.78 -14.48
CA ALA A 420 -38.11 27.08 -14.00
C ALA A 420 -39.22 28.15 -13.99
N ASP A 421 -40.38 27.84 -13.39
CA ASP A 421 -41.59 28.68 -13.44
C ASP A 421 -42.27 28.87 -12.07
N GLY A 422 -41.48 28.89 -10.99
CA GLY A 422 -41.83 29.45 -9.67
C GLY A 422 -42.97 28.83 -8.86
N THR A 423 -43.75 27.89 -9.43
CA THR A 423 -44.95 27.32 -8.80
C THR A 423 -44.60 26.17 -7.83
N PRO A 424 -45.21 26.11 -6.63
CA PRO A 424 -44.94 25.05 -5.66
C PRO A 424 -45.59 23.73 -6.10
N PRO A 425 -44.91 22.57 -5.91
CA PRO A 425 -45.44 21.29 -6.35
C PRO A 425 -46.63 20.84 -5.49
N GLN A 426 -47.76 20.53 -6.13
CA GLN A 426 -48.86 19.81 -5.46
C GLN A 426 -48.54 18.32 -5.36
N ALA A 427 -48.48 17.80 -4.14
CA ALA A 427 -48.33 16.38 -3.87
C ALA A 427 -49.70 15.71 -3.69
N SER A 428 -50.08 14.83 -4.62
CA SER A 428 -51.24 13.94 -4.45
C SER A 428 -50.86 12.76 -3.55
N PRO A 429 -51.58 12.48 -2.45
CA PRO A 429 -51.27 11.36 -1.58
C PRO A 429 -51.69 10.02 -2.22
N VAL A 430 -50.75 9.07 -2.28
CA VAL A 430 -51.01 7.68 -2.68
C VAL A 430 -51.45 6.88 -1.44
N PRO A 431 -52.53 6.07 -1.50
CA PRO A 431 -53.04 5.35 -0.33
C PRO A 431 -52.09 4.23 0.14
N TYR A 432 -52.20 3.91 1.43
CA TYR A 432 -51.40 2.90 2.12
C TYR A 432 -51.89 1.49 1.77
N ASN A 433 -51.02 0.61 1.27
CA ASN A 433 -51.36 -0.80 1.08
C ASN A 433 -51.17 -1.57 2.39
N GLU A 434 -52.24 -2.17 2.90
CA GLU A 434 -52.17 -3.11 4.02
C GLU A 434 -51.52 -4.43 3.61
N LYS A 435 -50.96 -5.15 4.60
CA LYS A 435 -50.34 -6.46 4.39
C LYS A 435 -51.38 -7.57 4.34
N ARG A 436 -51.14 -8.58 3.50
CA ARG A 436 -51.67 -9.93 3.69
C ARG A 436 -50.65 -10.97 3.28
#